data_AF-K0B618-F1
#
_entry.id   AF-K0B618-F1
#
_cell.length_a   1.000
_cell.length_b   1.000
_cell.length_c   1.000
_cell.angle_alpha   90.00
_cell.angle_beta   90.00
_cell.angle_gamma   90.00
#
_symmetry.space_group_name_H-M   'P 1'
#
loop_
_entity.id
_entity.type
_entity.pdbx_description
1 polymer ?
#
loop_
_entity_poly.entity_id
_entity_poly.type
_entity_poly.pdbx_seq_one_letter_code
_entity_poly.pdbx_strand_id
1 'polypeptide(L)'
;MPRSYMNEDRFEELERRVSKLEKEVFQEKKYKKETKHTGLRGGLRLLIGNGFFNYPKALNEIVTELKREGYHYPNPSISKALSVDLTLKQKLLNRIKEEKSWKYVLRK
;
A
#
# COMPACT_ATOMS: atom_id res chain seq x y z
N MET A 1 -32.63 -39.63 -6.71
CA MET A 1 -32.13 -38.25 -6.48
C MET A 1 -30.87 -38.33 -5.64
N PRO A 2 -29.68 -37.98 -6.18
CA PRO A 2 -28.67 -37.37 -5.31
C PRO A 2 -27.90 -36.26 -6.07
N ARG A 3 -28.31 -35.00 -5.88
CA ARG A 3 -27.68 -33.82 -6.51
C ARG A 3 -26.88 -32.96 -5.51
N SER A 4 -26.71 -33.44 -4.27
CA SER A 4 -26.10 -32.64 -3.18
C SER A 4 -24.59 -32.76 -3.07
N TYR A 5 -23.99 -33.92 -3.35
CA TYR A 5 -22.56 -34.17 -3.09
C TYR A 5 -21.58 -33.41 -4.01
N MET A 6 -22.01 -32.94 -5.18
CA MET A 6 -21.12 -32.22 -6.12
C MET A 6 -20.84 -30.77 -5.73
N ASN A 7 -21.59 -30.21 -4.77
CA ASN A 7 -21.44 -28.81 -4.36
C ASN A 7 -20.47 -28.65 -3.19
N GLU A 8 -20.43 -29.60 -2.26
CA GLU A 8 -19.50 -29.57 -1.12
C GLU A 8 -18.04 -29.70 -1.58
N ASP A 9 -17.73 -30.67 -2.46
CA ASP A 9 -16.38 -30.84 -3.01
C ASP A 9 -15.89 -29.60 -3.76
N ARG A 10 -16.80 -28.95 -4.50
CA ARG A 10 -16.52 -27.70 -5.21
C ARG A 10 -16.31 -26.52 -4.26
N PHE A 11 -17.03 -26.48 -3.14
CA PHE A 11 -16.90 -25.43 -2.13
C PHE A 11 -15.55 -25.54 -1.43
N GLU A 12 -15.15 -26.76 -1.06
CA GLU A 12 -13.87 -27.02 -0.42
C GLU A 12 -12.68 -26.69 -1.33
N GLU A 13 -12.81 -26.97 -2.64
CA GLU A 13 -11.81 -26.58 -3.64
C GLU A 13 -11.70 -25.06 -3.79
N LEU A 14 -12.82 -24.34 -3.71
CA LEU A 14 -12.85 -22.87 -3.75
C LEU A 14 -12.23 -22.28 -2.48
N GLU A 15 -12.52 -22.81 -1.30
CA GLU A 15 -11.90 -22.34 -0.04
C GLU A 15 -10.38 -22.56 -0.05
N ARG A 16 -9.89 -23.71 -0.55
CA ARG A 16 -8.46 -23.95 -0.71
C ARG A 16 -7.81 -23.00 -1.72
N ARG A 17 -8.50 -22.70 -2.83
CA ARG A 17 -8.04 -21.72 -3.82
C ARG A 17 -7.98 -20.31 -3.24
N VAL A 18 -9.02 -19.89 -2.52
CA VAL A 18 -9.06 -18.58 -1.87
C VAL A 18 -7.99 -18.48 -0.80
N SER A 19 -7.83 -19.48 0.07
CA SER A 19 -6.76 -19.50 1.07
C SER A 19 -5.37 -19.46 0.45
N LYS A 20 -5.16 -20.15 -0.69
CA LYS A 20 -3.90 -20.09 -1.44
C LYS A 20 -3.66 -18.71 -2.04
N LEU A 21 -4.67 -18.11 -2.68
CA LEU A 21 -4.57 -16.76 -3.25
C LEU A 21 -4.38 -15.70 -2.18
N GLU A 22 -5.08 -15.80 -1.05
CA GLU A 22 -4.86 -14.96 0.11
C GLU A 22 -3.43 -15.15 0.60
N LYS A 23 -2.93 -16.37 0.76
CA LYS A 23 -1.55 -16.61 1.20
C LYS A 23 -0.50 -16.16 0.17
N GLU A 24 -0.81 -16.17 -1.12
CA GLU A 24 0.07 -15.67 -2.19
C GLU A 24 0.04 -14.13 -2.29
N VAL A 25 -1.09 -13.50 -2.00
CA VAL A 25 -1.24 -12.03 -1.93
C VAL A 25 -0.68 -11.47 -0.60
N PHE A 26 -0.85 -12.22 0.50
CA PHE A 26 -0.40 -11.91 1.86
C PHE A 26 1.00 -12.44 2.18
N GLN A 27 1.61 -13.22 1.27
CA GLN A 27 3.07 -13.25 1.16
C GLN A 27 3.49 -11.88 0.65
N GLU A 28 3.45 -10.93 1.59
CA GLU A 28 4.21 -9.71 1.59
C GLU A 28 5.53 -10.04 0.93
N LYS A 29 5.72 -9.45 -0.24
CA LYS A 29 6.99 -9.47 -0.90
C LYS A 29 8.01 -8.99 0.12
N LYS A 30 8.75 -9.92 0.73
CA LYS A 30 9.90 -9.66 1.58
C LYS A 30 10.99 -9.11 0.69
N TYR A 31 10.80 -7.87 0.24
CA TYR A 31 11.82 -7.14 -0.45
C TYR A 31 12.88 -6.76 0.57
N LYS A 32 14.12 -7.07 0.21
CA LYS A 32 15.34 -6.84 0.99
C LYS A 32 15.19 -5.56 1.81
N LYS A 33 15.41 -5.67 3.13
CA LYS A 33 15.79 -4.53 3.97
C LYS A 33 17.10 -3.98 3.42
N GLU A 34 17.03 -3.18 2.36
CA GLU A 34 18.15 -2.38 1.92
C GLU A 34 18.35 -1.30 2.97
N THR A 35 19.51 -1.41 3.60
CA THR A 35 19.95 -0.71 4.79
C THR A 35 19.75 0.81 4.68
N LYS A 36 19.27 1.41 5.78
CA LYS A 36 19.31 2.86 6.10
C LYS A 36 18.30 3.76 5.38
N HIS A 37 17.01 3.48 5.56
CA HIS A 37 15.95 4.45 5.29
C HIS A 37 15.66 5.26 6.56
N THR A 38 16.60 6.12 6.95
CA THR A 38 16.49 6.96 8.15
C THR A 38 15.56 8.14 7.88
N GLY A 39 14.57 8.36 8.76
CA GLY A 39 13.70 9.53 8.70
C GLY A 39 12.45 9.39 7.83
N LEU A 40 11.64 10.45 7.78
CA LEU A 40 10.36 10.52 7.07
C LEU A 40 10.44 10.12 5.58
N ARG A 41 11.50 10.53 4.90
CA ARG A 41 11.72 10.18 3.47
C ARG A 41 11.98 8.69 3.29
N GLY A 42 12.65 8.07 4.26
CA GLY A 42 12.89 6.64 4.28
C GLY A 42 11.58 5.86 4.40
N GLY A 43 10.73 6.23 5.37
CA GLY A 43 9.42 5.61 5.54
C GLY A 43 8.53 5.77 4.30
N LEU A 44 8.52 6.94 3.66
CA LEU A 44 7.76 7.14 2.43
C LEU A 44 8.29 6.31 1.25
N ARG A 45 9.62 6.13 1.12
CA ARG A 45 10.21 5.25 0.10
C ARG A 45 9.88 3.79 0.34
N LEU A 46 9.86 3.37 1.60
CA LEU A 46 9.41 2.03 1.97
C LEU A 46 7.97 1.80 1.51
N LEU A 47 7.06 2.74 1.79
CA LEU A 47 5.67 2.64 1.30
C LEU A 47 5.57 2.61 -0.24
N ILE A 48 6.43 3.34 -0.95
CA ILE A 48 6.51 3.27 -2.42
C ILE A 48 6.97 1.88 -2.88
N GLY A 49 8.04 1.35 -2.27
CA GLY A 49 8.55 0.00 -2.57
C GLY A 49 7.53 -1.10 -2.28
N ASN A 50 6.70 -0.90 -1.25
CA ASN A 50 5.60 -1.80 -0.89
C ASN A 50 4.40 -1.70 -1.84
N GLY A 51 4.40 -0.76 -2.79
CA GLY A 51 3.29 -0.56 -3.72
C GLY A 51 2.07 0.12 -3.10
N PHE A 52 2.22 0.77 -1.93
CA PHE A 52 1.10 1.46 -1.26
C PHE A 52 0.48 2.55 -2.13
N PHE A 53 1.30 3.21 -2.94
CA PHE A 53 0.89 4.28 -3.86
C PHE A 53 0.43 3.79 -5.24
N ASN A 54 0.23 2.47 -5.44
CA ASN A 54 -0.30 1.95 -6.71
C ASN A 54 -1.73 2.46 -7.01
N TYR A 55 -2.46 2.84 -5.96
CA TYR A 55 -3.78 3.47 -6.04
C TYR A 55 -3.73 4.87 -5.41
N PRO A 56 -4.64 5.79 -5.76
CA PRO A 56 -4.70 7.11 -5.15
C PRO A 56 -4.92 7.04 -3.63
N LYS A 57 -3.95 7.51 -2.85
CA LYS A 57 -3.98 7.51 -1.39
C LYS A 57 -4.11 8.91 -0.80
N ALA A 58 -5.00 9.05 0.18
CA ALA A 58 -5.17 10.30 0.92
C ALA A 58 -4.06 10.48 1.96
N LEU A 59 -3.81 11.74 2.37
CA LEU A 59 -2.83 12.05 3.41
C LEU A 59 -3.06 11.27 4.70
N ASN A 60 -4.32 11.13 5.13
CA ASN A 60 -4.67 10.42 6.37
C ASN A 60 -4.33 8.92 6.30
N GLU A 61 -4.53 8.29 5.14
CA GLU A 61 -4.14 6.88 4.93
C GLU A 61 -2.61 6.74 5.02
N ILE A 62 -1.87 7.65 4.36
CA ILE A 62 -0.40 7.64 4.38
C ILE A 62 0.14 7.84 5.80
N VAL A 63 -0.44 8.76 6.58
CA VAL A 63 -0.09 8.99 7.98
C VAL A 63 -0.34 7.73 8.82
N THR A 64 -1.46 7.04 8.59
CA THR A 64 -1.82 5.84 9.33
C THR A 64 -0.84 4.71 9.04
N GLU A 65 -0.50 4.48 7.77
CA GLU A 65 0.50 3.48 7.41
C GLU A 65 1.90 3.83 7.90
N LEU A 66 2.34 5.09 7.78
CA LEU A 66 3.62 5.51 8.36
C LEU A 66 3.69 5.23 9.86
N LYS A 67 2.60 5.47 10.60
CA LYS A 67 2.52 5.13 12.03
C LYS A 67 2.60 3.63 12.28
N ARG A 68 1.96 2.80 11.45
CA ARG A 68 2.05 1.32 11.54
C ARG A 68 3.49 0.83 11.34
N GLU A 69 4.21 1.44 10.42
CA GLU A 69 5.63 1.18 10.15
C GLU A 69 6.58 1.79 11.20
N GLY A 70 6.06 2.43 12.26
CA GLY A 70 6.84 3.02 13.36
C GLY A 70 7.37 4.44 13.09
N TYR A 71 6.93 5.09 12.01
CA TYR A 71 7.31 6.46 11.67
C TYR A 71 6.27 7.47 12.18
N HIS A 72 6.55 8.04 13.35
CA HIS A 72 5.70 9.05 13.97
C HIS A 72 6.14 10.46 13.56
N TYR A 73 5.47 11.02 12.53
CA TYR A 73 5.69 12.39 12.08
C TYR A 73 4.39 13.20 12.08
N PRO A 74 4.48 14.53 12.28
CA PRO A 74 3.30 15.39 12.23
C PRO A 74 2.81 15.55 10.78
N ASN A 75 1.49 15.63 10.60
CA ASN A 75 0.83 15.73 9.29
C ASN A 75 1.41 16.82 8.37
N PRO A 76 1.77 18.04 8.84
CA PRO A 76 2.37 19.06 7.98
C PRO A 76 3.72 18.63 7.39
N SER A 77 4.53 17.89 8.16
CA SER A 77 5.82 17.39 7.69
C SER A 77 5.64 16.31 6.62
N ILE A 78 4.70 15.39 6.84
CA ILE A 78 4.34 14.33 5.87
C ILE A 78 3.81 14.97 4.58
N SER A 79 2.89 15.94 4.70
CA SER A 79 2.34 16.67 3.56
C SER A 79 3.41 17.41 2.75
N LYS A 80 4.34 18.08 3.45
CA LYS A 80 5.48 18.76 2.82
C LYS A 80 6.38 17.77 2.09
N ALA A 81 6.71 16.62 2.71
CA ALA A 81 7.56 15.61 2.08
C ALA A 81 6.89 14.99 0.83
N LEU A 82 5.59 14.68 0.89
CA LEU A 82 4.83 14.17 -0.26
C LEU A 82 4.79 15.18 -1.41
N SER A 83 4.41 16.42 -1.12
CA SER A 83 4.26 17.46 -2.15
C SER A 83 5.60 17.95 -2.71
N VAL A 84 6.59 18.20 -1.85
CA VAL A 84 7.87 18.81 -2.27
C VAL A 84 8.85 17.74 -2.72
N ASP A 85 9.12 16.74 -1.88
CA ASP A 85 10.20 15.81 -2.16
C ASP A 85 9.77 14.74 -3.18
N LEU A 86 8.58 14.15 -3.02
CA LEU A 86 8.16 13.02 -3.88
C LEU A 86 7.46 13.44 -5.17
N THR A 87 6.67 14.53 -5.13
CA THR A 87 5.97 15.03 -6.32
C THR A 87 6.85 15.98 -7.14
N LEU A 88 7.38 17.05 -6.54
CA LEU A 88 8.11 18.09 -7.29
C LEU A 88 9.57 17.70 -7.60
N LYS A 89 10.34 17.26 -6.59
CA LYS A 89 11.77 16.99 -6.77
C LYS A 89 12.04 15.64 -7.43
N GLN A 90 11.47 14.57 -6.88
CA GLN A 90 11.75 13.21 -7.35
C GLN A 90 10.83 12.78 -8.50
N LYS A 91 9.69 13.46 -8.70
CA LYS A 91 8.68 13.13 -9.72
C LYS A 91 8.21 11.67 -9.67
N LEU A 92 8.23 11.06 -8.48
CA LEU A 92 7.83 9.67 -8.25
C LEU A 92 6.32 9.55 -8.04
N LEU A 93 5.69 10.58 -7.48
CA LEU A 93 4.26 10.62 -7.25
C LEU A 93 3.60 11.69 -8.12
N ASN A 94 2.40 11.41 -8.58
CA ASN A 94 1.45 12.38 -9.08
C ASN A 94 0.40 12.67 -8.00
N ARG A 95 -0.18 13.87 -8.06
CA ARG A 95 -1.24 14.28 -7.15
C ARG A 95 -2.54 14.48 -7.93
N ILE A 96 -3.58 13.78 -7.54
CA ILE A 96 -4.92 13.85 -8.14
C ILE A 96 -5.85 14.54 -7.16
N LYS A 97 -6.69 15.45 -7.65
CA LYS A 97 -7.74 16.07 -6.84
C LYS A 97 -8.99 15.21 -6.98
N GLU A 98 -9.44 14.62 -5.88
CA GLU A 98 -10.66 13.81 -5.86
C GLU A 98 -11.61 14.35 -4.79
N GLU A 99 -12.84 14.64 -5.22
CA GLU A 99 -13.96 15.23 -4.47
C GLU A 99 -13.62 16.57 -3.78
N LYS A 100 -12.79 16.55 -2.74
CA LYS A 100 -12.30 17.73 -2.00
C LYS A 100 -10.88 17.58 -1.44
N SER A 101 -10.21 16.47 -1.69
CA SER A 101 -8.90 16.18 -1.11
C SER A 101 -7.87 15.83 -2.18
N TRP A 102 -6.60 16.09 -1.86
CA TRP A 102 -5.50 15.67 -2.71
C TRP A 102 -5.12 14.23 -2.35
N LYS A 103 -5.15 13.37 -3.36
CA LYS A 103 -4.65 12.00 -3.29
C LYS A 103 -3.33 11.90 -4.04
N TYR A 104 -2.46 11.01 -3.58
CA TYR A 104 -1.14 10.77 -4.14
C TYR A 104 -1.10 9.38 -4.75
N VAL A 105 -0.60 9.28 -5.97
CA VAL A 105 -0.48 8.02 -6.72
C VAL A 105 0.90 7.92 -7.35
N LEU A 106 1.43 6.72 -7.50
CA LEU A 106 2.68 6.48 -8.18
C LEU A 106 2.59 6.92 -9.63
N ARG A 107 3.58 7.69 -10.08
CA ARG A 107 3.73 8.06 -11.48
C ARG A 107 4.30 6.86 -12.24
N LYS A 108 3.56 6.39 -13.26
CA LYS A 108 4.06 5.47 -14.28
C LYS A 108 4.53 6.23 -15.51
#